data_AF-A0A9D7A0V2-F1
#
_entry.id   AF-A0A9D7A0V2-F1
#
_cell.length_a   1.000
_cell.length_b   1.000
_cell.length_c   1.000
_cell.angle_alpha   90.00
_cell.angle_beta   90.00
_cell.angle_gamma   90.00
#
_symmetry.space_group_name_H-M   'P 1'
#
loop_
_entity.id
_entity.type
_entity.pdbx_description
1 polymer ?
#
loop_
_entity_poly.entity_id
_entity_poly.type
_entity_poly.pdbx_seq_one_letter_code
_entity_poly.pdbx_strand_id
1 'polypeptide(L)'
;MKQLAKLQAHDWRACRAVERAPDKVSGEWVFRGTRVSLRALFENLRDGATIQDFLNWFPGVQREQVEAVLDFELETLNLPVAQ
;
A
#
# COMPACT_ATOMS: atom_id res chain seq x y z
N MET A 1 -17.22 -7.17 21.67
CA MET A 1 -16.53 -7.30 20.37
C MET A 1 -16.67 -5.96 19.66
N LYS A 2 -15.63 -5.12 19.66
CA LYS A 2 -15.72 -3.79 19.04
C LYS A 2 -15.79 -3.97 17.53
N GLN A 3 -16.95 -3.64 16.97
CA GLN A 3 -17.11 -3.31 15.56
C GLN A 3 -16.17 -2.13 15.28
N LEU A 4 -14.93 -2.41 14.90
CA LEU A 4 -14.04 -1.38 14.38
C LEU A 4 -14.57 -1.04 12.99
N ALA A 5 -14.86 0.25 12.84
CA ALA A 5 -15.41 0.89 11.67
C ALA A 5 -14.93 0.23 10.37
N LYS A 6 -15.86 0.05 9.43
CA LYS A 6 -15.52 0.01 8.00
C LYS A 6 -14.78 1.31 7.69
N LEU A 7 -13.47 1.36 7.93
CA LEU A 7 -12.57 2.25 7.20
C LEU A 7 -12.89 1.98 5.74
N GLN A 8 -13.18 3.03 4.98
CA GLN A 8 -13.36 2.92 3.55
C GLN A 8 -12.17 2.13 3.01
N ALA A 9 -12.40 0.89 2.59
CA ALA A 9 -11.33 0.09 2.03
C ALA A 9 -10.92 0.81 0.74
N HIS A 10 -9.75 1.44 0.75
CA HIS A 10 -9.17 2.02 -0.44
C HIS A 10 -9.22 0.95 -1.54
N ASP A 11 -9.89 1.23 -2.64
CA ASP A 11 -9.97 0.28 -3.75
C ASP A 11 -8.67 0.31 -4.53
N TRP A 12 -7.64 -0.31 -3.95
CA TRP A 12 -6.31 -0.45 -4.52
C TRP A 12 -6.27 -1.12 -5.90
N ARG A 13 -7.40 -1.70 -6.38
CA ARG A 13 -7.54 -2.18 -7.76
C ARG A 13 -7.28 -1.08 -8.79
N ALA A 14 -7.53 0.19 -8.44
CA ALA A 14 -7.27 1.32 -9.31
C ALA A 14 -5.78 1.72 -9.36
N CYS A 15 -4.97 1.31 -8.38
CA CYS A 15 -3.53 1.57 -8.36
C CYS A 15 -2.77 0.49 -9.13
N ARG A 16 -2.15 0.85 -10.26
CA ARG A 16 -1.41 -0.10 -11.11
C ARG A 16 -0.13 -0.64 -10.46
N ALA A 17 0.41 0.06 -9.47
CA ALA A 17 1.64 -0.33 -8.78
C ALA A 17 1.48 -1.58 -7.91
N VAL A 18 0.24 -1.97 -7.60
CA VAL A 18 -0.07 -3.08 -6.71
C VAL A 18 -0.89 -4.16 -7.39
N GLU A 19 -0.88 -5.34 -6.79
CA GLU A 19 -1.72 -6.46 -7.17
C GLU A 19 -2.13 -7.27 -5.93
N ARG A 20 -3.17 -8.09 -6.11
CA ARG A 20 -3.67 -8.99 -5.07
C ARG A 20 -4.06 -10.30 -5.71
N ALA A 21 -3.57 -11.41 -5.16
CA ALA A 21 -3.92 -12.75 -5.59
C ALA A 21 -4.07 -13.66 -4.35
N PRO A 22 -5.00 -14.63 -4.33
CA PRO A 22 -5.24 -15.48 -3.16
C PRO A 22 -4.00 -16.23 -2.64
N ASP A 23 -3.09 -16.56 -3.54
CA ASP A 23 -1.84 -17.30 -3.30
C ASP A 23 -0.64 -16.39 -2.93
N LYS A 24 -0.81 -15.06 -2.99
CA LYS A 24 0.22 -14.09 -2.62
C LYS A 24 -0.05 -13.53 -1.24
N VAL A 25 0.83 -13.85 -0.29
CA VAL A 25 0.83 -13.29 1.07
C VAL A 25 -0.57 -13.34 1.70
N SER A 26 -1.22 -14.51 1.65
CA SER A 26 -2.58 -14.71 2.18
C SER A 26 -3.64 -13.76 1.60
N GLY A 27 -3.45 -13.30 0.36
CA GLY A 27 -4.33 -12.34 -0.29
C GLY A 27 -4.16 -10.91 0.21
N GLU A 28 -2.97 -10.49 0.65
CA GLU A 28 -2.68 -9.08 0.87
C GLU A 28 -2.45 -8.31 -0.44
N TRP A 29 -2.61 -6.99 -0.38
CA TRP A 29 -2.13 -6.10 -1.44
C TRP A 29 -0.61 -6.02 -1.39
N VAL A 30 0.03 -6.37 -2.49
CA VAL A 30 1.49 -6.38 -2.64
C VAL A 30 1.91 -5.50 -3.80
N PHE A 31 3.15 -5.01 -3.78
CA PHE A 31 3.73 -4.37 -4.94
C PHE A 31 3.76 -5.36 -6.11
N ARG A 32 3.31 -4.90 -7.27
CA ARG A 32 3.17 -5.71 -8.48
C ARG A 32 4.49 -6.37 -8.83
N GLY A 33 4.46 -7.67 -9.10
CA GLY A 33 5.66 -8.46 -9.40
C GLY A 33 6.47 -8.88 -8.18
N THR A 34 6.02 -8.56 -6.96
CA THR A 34 6.72 -8.88 -5.72
C THR A 34 5.83 -9.68 -4.76
N ARG A 35 6.39 -10.02 -3.58
CA ARG A 35 5.64 -10.50 -2.42
C ARG A 35 5.71 -9.51 -1.24
N VAL A 36 6.09 -8.26 -1.51
CA VAL A 36 6.24 -7.22 -0.50
C VAL A 36 4.90 -6.49 -0.36
N SER A 37 4.32 -6.52 0.84
CA SER A 37 2.98 -5.96 1.08
C SER A 37 2.99 -4.44 1.27
N LEU A 38 1.86 -3.80 0.99
CA LEU A 38 1.66 -2.39 1.33
C LEU A 38 1.75 -2.14 2.84
N ARG A 39 1.31 -3.11 3.63
CA ARG A 39 1.50 -3.12 5.09
C ARG A 39 2.98 -2.90 5.44
N ALA A 40 3.88 -3.65 4.81
CA ALA A 40 5.31 -3.50 5.05
C ALA A 40 5.79 -2.07 4.74
N LEU A 41 5.34 -1.46 3.64
CA LEU A 41 5.67 -0.05 3.35
C LEU A 41 5.26 0.86 4.51
N PHE A 42 3.97 0.87 4.87
CA PHE A 42 3.46 1.81 5.87
C PHE A 42 4.01 1.56 7.27
N GLU A 43 4.24 0.30 7.66
CA GLU A 43 4.86 -0.04 8.94
C GLU A 43 6.32 0.44 9.00
N ASN A 44 7.12 0.26 7.94
CA ASN A 44 8.50 0.74 7.91
C ASN A 44 8.57 2.29 7.92
N LEU A 45 7.69 2.96 7.16
CA LEU A 45 7.62 4.42 7.18
C LEU A 45 7.19 4.96 8.55
N ARG A 46 6.20 4.31 9.19
CA ARG A 46 5.78 4.65 10.57
C ARG A 46 6.92 4.52 11.56
N ASP A 47 7.77 3.50 11.39
CA ASP A 47 8.88 3.21 12.28
C ASP A 47 10.13 4.08 11.95
N GLY A 48 10.02 5.03 11.02
CA GLY A 48 11.02 6.05 10.74
C GLY A 48 11.94 5.75 9.55
N ALA A 49 11.70 4.69 8.79
CA ALA A 49 12.46 4.40 7.58
C ALA A 49 12.19 5.45 6.49
N THR A 50 13.21 5.79 5.71
CA THR A 50 13.00 6.55 4.47
C THR A 50 12.53 5.63 3.34
N ILE A 51 12.00 6.21 2.26
CA ILE A 51 11.73 5.46 1.02
C ILE A 51 13.02 4.79 0.51
N GLN A 52 14.17 5.45 0.63
CA GLN A 52 15.43 4.88 0.18
C GLN A 52 15.83 3.64 1.00
N ASP A 53 15.64 3.67 2.31
CA ASP A 53 15.89 2.50 3.18
C ASP A 53 15.00 1.33 2.78
N PHE A 54 13.70 1.59 2.57
CA PHE A 54 12.76 0.57 2.13
C PHE A 54 13.18 -0.08 0.80
N LEU A 55 13.55 0.73 -0.20
CA LEU A 55 14.00 0.23 -1.50
C LEU A 55 15.29 -0.59 -1.40
N ASN A 56 16.20 -0.21 -0.48
CA ASN A 56 17.42 -0.97 -0.23
C ASN A 56 17.12 -2.35 0.38
N TRP A 57 16.11 -2.47 1.24
CA TRP A 57 15.69 -3.75 1.84
C TRP A 57 14.86 -4.61 0.88
N PHE A 58 14.14 -3.98 -0.05
CA PHE A 58 13.24 -4.64 -0.99
C PHE A 58 13.56 -4.27 -2.44
N PRO A 59 14.70 -4.75 -3.00
CA PRO A 59 15.19 -4.32 -4.32
C PRO A 59 14.28 -4.73 -5.50
N GLY A 60 13.27 -5.56 -5.27
CA GLY A 60 12.24 -5.88 -6.28
C GLY A 60 11.11 -4.86 -6.33
N VAL A 61 11.04 -3.92 -5.39
CA VAL A 61 10.10 -2.81 -5.41
C VAL A 61 10.77 -1.62 -6.08
N GLN A 62 10.13 -1.05 -7.08
CA GLN A 62 10.60 0.14 -7.76
C GLN A 62 10.13 1.40 -7.04
N ARG A 63 10.93 2.48 -7.12
CA ARG A 63 10.59 3.78 -6.53
C ARG A 63 9.25 4.30 -7.04
N GLU A 64 9.01 4.17 -8.33
CA GLU A 64 7.79 4.61 -9.00
C GLU A 64 6.55 3.86 -8.47
N GLN A 65 6.73 2.62 -8.02
CA GLN A 65 5.63 1.87 -7.39
C GLN A 65 5.31 2.40 -6.00
N VAL A 66 6.33 2.79 -5.22
CA VAL A 66 6.13 3.42 -3.89
C VAL A 66 5.44 4.77 -4.05
N GLU A 67 5.92 5.61 -4.96
CA GLU A 67 5.35 6.93 -5.23
C GLU A 67 3.89 6.83 -5.69
N ALA A 68 3.58 5.93 -6.64
CA ALA A 68 2.21 5.71 -7.09
C ALA A 68 1.26 5.20 -5.98
N VAL A 69 1.76 4.47 -4.97
CA VAL A 69 0.96 4.07 -3.80
C VAL A 69 0.67 5.27 -2.90
N LEU A 70 1.68 6.10 -2.64
CA LEU A 70 1.53 7.30 -1.81
C LEU A 70 0.62 8.33 -2.48
N ASP A 71 0.77 8.55 -3.79
CA ASP A 71 -0.08 9.46 -4.57
C ASP A 71 -1.53 8.98 -4.57
N PHE A 72 -1.77 7.67 -4.77
CA PHE A 72 -3.12 7.11 -4.71
C PHE A 72 -3.77 7.33 -3.34
N GLU A 73 -3.02 7.12 -2.26
CA GLU A 73 -3.51 7.39 -0.91
C GLU A 73 -3.88 8.87 -0.73
N LEU A 74 -3.00 9.78 -1.15
CA LEU A 74 -3.26 11.23 -1.10
C LEU A 74 -4.51 11.63 -1.91
N GLU A 75 -4.69 11.08 -3.10
CA GLU A 75 -5.90 11.29 -3.91
C GLU A 75 -7.16 10.82 -3.19
N THR A 76 -7.12 9.64 -2.55
CA THR A 76 -8.26 9.13 -1.80
C THR A 76 -8.60 9.96 -0.56
N LEU A 77 -7.61 10.58 0.08
CA LEU A 77 -7.84 11.51 1.20
C LEU A 77 -8.47 12.83 0.76
N ASN A 78 -8.29 13.21 -0.51
CA ASN A 78 -8.87 14.43 -1.08
C ASN A 78 -10.31 14.24 -1.59
N LEU A 79 -10.88 13.03 -1.48
CA LEU A 79 -12.27 12.80 -1.86
C LEU A 79 -13.22 13.40 -0.81
N PRO A 80 -14.27 14.14 -1.23
CA PRO A 80 -15.27 14.61 -0.30
C PRO A 80 -15.95 13.41 0.36
N VAL A 81 -15.88 13.34 1.69
CA VAL A 81 -16.66 12.36 2.46
C VAL A 81 -18.13 12.66 2.18
N ALA A 82 -18.85 11.73 1.54
CA ALA A 82 -20.28 11.85 1.38
C ALA A 82 -20.91 12.07 2.77
N GLN A 83 -21.56 13.22 2.94
CA GLN A 83 -22.24 13.62 4.18
C GLN A 83 -23.42 12.70 4.50
#